data_AF-A0A9D7SDU9-F1
#
_entry.id   AF-A0A9D7SDU9-F1
#
_cell.length_a   1.000
_cell.length_b   1.000
_cell.length_c   1.000
_cell.angle_alpha   90.00
_cell.angle_beta   90.00
_cell.angle_gamma   90.00
#
_symmetry.space_group_name_H-M   'P 1'
#
loop_
_entity.id
_entity.type
_entity.pdbx_description
1 polymer ?
#
loop_
_entity_poly.entity_id
_entity_poly.type
_entity_poly.pdbx_seq_one_letter_code
_entity_poly.pdbx_strand_id
1 'polypeptide(L)'
;MYFRAALILLLSALSLTAQGRLRQDRPRREATERPGAFRRERIAVRLHEIRSRRLQDTLGLSGEKANAIADRWSLFDEDSFARRHQMVQLRQQMNATLVGPGTEEEKNRKVQPVIDQLAVLRQQQEGARKRFEEDIRGSLTPAQQGRFILLVEEFQRSLQEAILERRQDR
;
A
#
# COMPACT_ATOMS: atom_id res chain seq x y z
N MET A 1 -21.86 -4.30 14.39
CA MET A 1 -20.63 -5.06 14.09
C MET A 1 -19.62 -4.11 13.48
N TYR A 2 -18.57 -3.75 14.22
CA TYR A 2 -17.50 -2.89 13.72
C TYR A 2 -16.55 -3.73 12.88
N PHE A 3 -16.72 -3.71 11.56
CA PHE A 3 -15.76 -4.30 10.63
C PHE A 3 -14.41 -3.62 10.85
N ARG A 4 -13.46 -4.36 11.43
CA ARG A 4 -12.06 -3.95 11.53
C ARG A 4 -11.50 -3.91 10.12
N ALA A 5 -11.65 -2.74 9.52
CA ALA A 5 -11.13 -2.41 8.23
C ALA A 5 -9.59 -2.48 8.35
N ALA A 6 -9.02 -3.59 7.93
CA ALA A 6 -7.59 -3.84 7.92
C ALA A 6 -7.26 -4.77 6.77
N LEU A 7 -7.49 -4.36 5.52
CA LEU A 7 -6.97 -5.13 4.41
C LEU A 7 -6.73 -4.30 3.16
N ILE A 8 -5.88 -4.80 2.28
CA ILE A 8 -5.41 -4.19 1.03
C ILE A 8 -4.27 -3.19 1.24
N LEU A 9 -3.21 -3.59 1.96
CA LEU A 9 -1.95 -2.84 1.93
C LEU A 9 -0.69 -3.66 1.64
N LEU A 10 -0.79 -4.98 1.43
CA LEU A 10 0.41 -5.83 1.42
C LEU A 10 0.68 -6.60 0.12
N LEU A 11 -0.14 -6.47 -0.93
CA LEU A 11 0.32 -6.82 -2.29
C LEU A 11 1.31 -5.79 -2.86
N SER A 12 1.33 -4.56 -2.33
CA SER A 12 2.31 -3.51 -2.67
C SER A 12 3.54 -3.48 -1.73
N ALA A 13 3.63 -4.37 -0.73
CA ALA A 13 4.75 -4.38 0.22
C ALA A 13 5.90 -5.32 -0.14
N LEU A 14 5.69 -6.27 -1.07
CA LEU A 14 6.75 -7.12 -1.61
C LEU A 14 7.70 -6.39 -2.57
N SER A 15 7.41 -5.13 -2.92
CA SER A 15 8.26 -4.30 -3.77
C SER A 15 9.41 -3.59 -3.00
N LEU A 16 9.37 -3.57 -1.67
CA LEU A 16 10.30 -2.75 -0.86
C LEU A 16 11.50 -3.49 -0.26
N THR A 17 11.59 -4.82 -0.36
CA THR A 17 12.76 -5.56 0.18
C THR A 17 13.90 -5.75 -0.82
N ALA A 18 13.77 -5.31 -2.07
CA ALA A 18 14.77 -5.59 -3.11
C ALA A 18 15.77 -4.46 -3.43
N GLN A 19 15.70 -3.28 -2.78
CA GLN A 19 16.57 -2.13 -3.13
C GLN A 19 17.55 -1.68 -2.03
N GLY A 20 17.73 -2.47 -0.98
CA GLY A 20 18.58 -2.11 0.16
C GLY A 20 19.97 -2.75 0.18
N ARG A 21 20.74 -2.74 -0.93
CA ARG A 21 22.21 -2.91 -0.88
C ARG A 21 22.89 -2.04 -1.96
N LEU A 22 23.24 -0.81 -1.57
CA LEU A 22 24.33 -0.02 -2.17
C LEU A 22 25.64 -0.82 -1.95
N ARG A 23 26.66 -0.85 -2.81
CA ARG A 23 27.37 0.24 -3.51
C ARG A 23 28.50 -0.38 -4.36
N GLN A 24 28.83 0.17 -5.54
CA GLN A 24 30.22 0.53 -5.88
C GLN A 24 30.27 1.43 -7.13
N ASP A 25 31.07 2.49 -7.02
CA ASP A 25 31.23 3.62 -7.93
C ASP A 25 31.60 3.24 -9.38
N ARG A 26 30.92 3.84 -10.37
CA ARG A 26 31.43 4.04 -11.73
C ARG A 26 30.94 5.35 -12.34
N PRO A 27 31.75 5.98 -13.22
CA PRO A 27 31.56 7.36 -13.62
C PRO A 27 30.41 7.54 -14.63
N ARG A 28 29.86 8.75 -14.55
CA ARG A 28 28.71 9.32 -15.26
C ARG A 28 28.85 9.18 -16.79
N ARG A 29 27.95 8.39 -17.40
CA ARG A 29 27.56 8.52 -18.81
C ARG A 29 26.14 9.06 -18.88
N GLU A 30 25.95 10.01 -19.78
CA GLU A 30 24.71 10.74 -20.02
C GLU A 30 23.66 9.88 -20.74
N ALA A 31 22.40 10.16 -20.38
CA ALA A 31 21.15 9.91 -21.09
C ALA A 31 20.97 8.55 -21.79
N THR A 32 20.39 7.58 -21.07
CA THR A 32 19.40 6.66 -21.65
C THR A 32 18.51 6.13 -20.53
N GLU A 33 17.21 6.26 -20.73
CA GLU A 33 16.06 5.72 -19.98
C GLU A 33 16.35 4.99 -18.65
N ARG A 34 15.80 5.51 -17.55
CA ARG A 34 15.92 4.95 -16.20
C ARG A 34 15.58 3.44 -16.22
N PRO A 35 16.53 2.51 -15.98
CA PRO A 35 16.28 1.06 -15.96
C PRO A 35 15.21 0.64 -14.94
N GLY A 36 14.96 1.50 -13.94
CA GLY A 36 13.92 1.31 -12.93
C GLY A 36 12.49 1.53 -13.41
N ALA A 37 12.26 2.33 -14.47
CA ALA A 37 10.91 2.59 -14.99
C ALA A 37 10.33 1.35 -15.67
N PHE A 38 11.09 0.76 -16.59
CA PHE A 38 10.72 -0.50 -17.26
C PHE A 38 10.50 -1.67 -16.30
N ARG A 39 11.29 -1.76 -15.22
CA ARG A 39 11.10 -2.80 -14.21
C ARG A 39 9.78 -2.62 -13.45
N ARG A 40 9.43 -1.38 -13.09
CA ARG A 40 8.19 -1.06 -12.37
C ARG A 40 6.95 -1.33 -13.24
N GLU A 41 6.99 -0.94 -14.49
CA GLU A 41 5.91 -1.18 -15.45
C GLU A 41 5.64 -2.68 -15.64
N ARG A 42 6.68 -3.49 -15.82
CA ARG A 42 6.53 -4.97 -15.90
C ARG A 42 5.94 -5.57 -14.64
N ILE A 43 6.28 -5.03 -13.46
CA ILE A 43 5.70 -5.49 -12.19
C ILE A 43 4.23 -5.09 -12.11
N ALA A 44 3.87 -3.86 -12.51
CA ALA A 44 2.50 -3.37 -12.52
C ALA A 44 1.59 -4.23 -13.43
N VAL A 45 2.05 -4.53 -14.65
CA VAL A 45 1.32 -5.40 -15.60
C VAL A 45 1.11 -6.79 -15.01
N ARG A 46 2.16 -7.41 -14.45
CA ARG A 46 2.02 -8.73 -13.80
C ARG A 46 1.08 -8.71 -12.59
N LEU A 47 1.13 -7.66 -11.79
CA LEU A 47 0.22 -7.51 -10.64
C LEU A 47 -1.22 -7.37 -11.10
N HIS A 48 -1.47 -6.61 -12.16
CA HIS A 48 -2.78 -6.50 -12.78
C HIS A 48 -3.30 -7.86 -13.25
N GLU A 49 -2.50 -8.63 -14.00
CA GLU A 49 -2.86 -9.98 -14.48
C GLU A 49 -3.19 -10.94 -13.34
N ILE A 50 -2.36 -10.96 -12.28
CA ILE A 50 -2.58 -11.81 -11.10
C ILE A 50 -3.88 -11.44 -10.41
N ARG A 51 -4.18 -10.14 -10.28
CA ARG A 51 -5.42 -9.66 -9.65
C ARG A 51 -6.63 -10.05 -10.47
N SER A 52 -6.60 -9.78 -11.77
CA SER A 52 -7.70 -10.14 -12.67
C SER A 52 -7.98 -11.64 -12.61
N ARG A 53 -6.94 -12.49 -12.71
CA ARG A 53 -7.10 -13.95 -12.60
C ARG A 53 -7.70 -14.36 -11.25
N ARG A 54 -7.16 -13.85 -10.14
CA ARG A 54 -7.71 -14.15 -8.81
C ARG A 54 -9.17 -13.73 -8.67
N LEU A 55 -9.55 -12.56 -9.19
CA LEU A 55 -10.95 -12.09 -9.13
C LEU A 55 -11.88 -13.01 -9.95
N GLN A 56 -11.43 -13.49 -11.10
CA GLN A 56 -12.16 -14.49 -11.88
C GLN A 56 -12.30 -15.80 -11.10
N ASP A 57 -11.20 -16.34 -10.57
CA ASP A 57 -11.18 -17.64 -9.89
C ASP A 57 -11.98 -17.64 -8.58
N THR A 58 -11.84 -16.58 -7.78
CA THR A 58 -12.42 -16.53 -6.42
C THR A 58 -13.84 -16.01 -6.39
N LEU A 59 -14.17 -15.02 -7.21
CA LEU A 59 -15.49 -14.40 -7.22
C LEU A 59 -16.36 -14.92 -8.38
N GLY A 60 -15.78 -15.54 -9.39
CA GLY A 60 -16.50 -15.94 -10.61
C GLY A 60 -16.87 -14.73 -11.46
N LEU A 61 -15.99 -13.73 -11.55
CA LEU A 61 -16.23 -12.58 -12.43
C LEU A 61 -15.93 -12.93 -13.88
N SER A 62 -16.59 -12.23 -14.81
CA SER A 62 -16.12 -12.22 -16.21
C SER A 62 -14.75 -11.56 -16.31
N GLY A 63 -13.97 -11.94 -17.33
CA GLY A 63 -12.65 -11.34 -17.57
C GLY A 63 -12.70 -9.82 -17.69
N GLU A 64 -13.71 -9.28 -18.39
CA GLU A 64 -13.93 -7.84 -18.51
C GLU A 64 -14.13 -7.16 -17.16
N LYS A 65 -15.02 -7.71 -16.31
CA LYS A 65 -15.31 -7.14 -14.99
C LYS A 65 -14.13 -7.28 -14.04
N ALA A 66 -13.38 -8.38 -14.13
CA ALA A 66 -12.17 -8.60 -13.34
C ALA A 66 -11.06 -7.62 -13.73
N ASN A 67 -10.86 -7.37 -15.03
CA ASN A 67 -9.90 -6.37 -15.52
C ASN A 67 -10.31 -4.97 -15.05
N ALA A 68 -11.57 -4.58 -15.21
CA ALA A 68 -12.05 -3.28 -14.78
C ALA A 68 -11.83 -3.03 -13.27
N ILE A 69 -12.03 -4.04 -12.42
CA ILE A 69 -11.73 -3.95 -10.99
C ILE A 69 -10.21 -3.90 -10.74
N ALA A 70 -9.42 -4.68 -11.47
CA ALA A 70 -7.96 -4.69 -11.34
C ALA A 70 -7.32 -3.35 -11.76
N ASP A 71 -7.88 -2.65 -12.76
CA ASP A 71 -7.48 -1.29 -13.15
C ASP A 71 -7.73 -0.28 -12.03
N ARG A 72 -8.95 -0.29 -11.46
CA ARG A 72 -9.29 0.57 -10.30
C ARG A 72 -8.40 0.29 -9.11
N TRP A 73 -8.04 -0.99 -8.90
CA TRP A 73 -7.11 -1.39 -7.84
C TRP A 73 -5.72 -0.79 -8.07
N SER A 74 -5.23 -0.80 -9.31
CA SER A 74 -3.93 -0.21 -9.65
C SER A 74 -3.89 1.28 -9.35
N LEU A 75 -4.93 2.03 -9.71
CA LEU A 75 -5.06 3.45 -9.36
C LEU A 75 -5.08 3.68 -7.84
N PHE A 76 -5.84 2.86 -7.11
CA PHE A 76 -5.88 2.94 -5.66
C PHE A 76 -4.50 2.66 -5.02
N ASP A 77 -3.73 1.71 -5.55
CA ASP A 77 -2.39 1.39 -5.07
C ASP A 77 -1.39 2.52 -5.30
N GLU A 78 -1.43 3.17 -6.47
CA GLU A 78 -0.56 4.31 -6.79
C GLU A 78 -0.81 5.47 -5.82
N ASP A 79 -2.07 5.85 -5.65
CA ASP A 79 -2.51 6.87 -4.72
C ASP A 79 -2.12 6.54 -3.27
N SER A 80 -2.33 5.28 -2.87
CA SER A 80 -2.00 4.80 -1.53
C SER A 80 -0.49 4.71 -1.31
N PHE A 81 0.29 4.44 -2.35
CA PHE A 81 1.74 4.44 -2.30
C PHE A 81 2.28 5.86 -2.09
N ALA A 82 1.77 6.84 -2.84
CA ALA A 82 2.15 8.24 -2.70
C ALA A 82 1.88 8.77 -1.29
N ARG A 83 0.68 8.52 -0.74
CA ARG A 83 0.34 8.90 0.65
C ARG A 83 1.20 8.19 1.69
N ARG A 84 1.48 6.90 1.51
CA ARG A 84 2.39 6.16 2.40
C ARG A 84 3.79 6.74 2.41
N HIS A 85 4.32 7.12 1.24
CA HIS A 85 5.61 7.77 1.14
C HIS A 85 5.65 9.10 1.91
N GLN A 86 4.64 9.95 1.74
CA GLN A 86 4.51 11.20 2.50
C GLN A 86 4.46 10.96 4.01
N MET A 87 3.67 9.98 4.47
CA MET A 87 3.63 9.62 5.90
C MET A 87 4.99 9.14 6.43
N VAL A 88 5.77 8.42 5.63
CA VAL A 88 7.13 8.00 6.02
C VAL A 88 8.06 9.21 6.17
N GLN A 89 8.01 10.15 5.22
CA GLN A 89 8.80 11.38 5.28
C GLN A 89 8.45 12.22 6.52
N LEU A 90 7.17 12.37 6.83
CA LEU A 90 6.73 13.10 8.03
C LEU A 90 7.17 12.40 9.33
N ARG A 91 7.14 11.07 9.38
CA ARG A 91 7.69 10.33 10.55
C ARG A 91 9.18 10.55 10.70
N GLN A 92 9.94 10.59 9.59
CA GLN A 92 11.36 10.89 9.61
C GLN A 92 11.63 12.32 10.10
N GLN A 93 10.86 13.31 9.61
CA GLN A 93 10.94 14.69 10.06
C GLN A 93 10.59 14.85 11.54
N MET A 94 9.53 14.19 11.99
CA MET A 94 9.13 14.17 13.39
C MET A 94 10.24 13.60 14.27
N ASN A 95 10.80 12.43 13.88
CA ASN A 95 11.90 11.82 14.61
C ASN A 95 13.13 12.74 14.66
N ALA A 96 13.53 13.34 13.53
CA ALA A 96 14.64 14.28 13.47
C ALA A 96 14.43 15.50 14.37
N THR A 97 13.19 15.97 14.51
CA THR A 97 12.85 17.09 15.39
C THR A 97 12.93 16.69 16.87
N LEU A 98 12.44 15.51 17.23
CA LEU A 98 12.42 15.02 18.61
C LEU A 98 13.83 14.72 19.16
N VAL A 99 14.69 14.11 18.33
CA VAL A 99 16.08 13.81 18.70
C VAL A 99 17.04 14.99 18.50
N GLY A 100 16.58 16.04 17.81
CA GLY A 100 17.36 17.23 17.54
C GLY A 100 17.55 18.14 18.76
N PRO A 101 18.45 19.13 18.67
CA PRO A 101 18.66 20.10 19.73
C PRO A 101 17.45 21.05 19.87
N GLY A 102 17.25 21.57 21.08
CA GLY A 102 16.19 22.52 21.41
C GLY A 102 15.49 22.16 22.72
N THR A 103 14.75 23.11 23.28
CA THR A 103 13.88 22.86 24.44
C THR A 103 12.66 22.04 24.05
N GLU A 104 12.01 21.39 25.02
CA GLU A 104 10.78 20.64 24.74
C GLU A 104 9.68 21.54 24.17
N GLU A 105 9.53 22.78 24.63
CA GLU A 105 8.61 23.77 24.05
C GLU A 105 8.92 24.11 22.58
N GLU A 106 10.20 24.19 22.20
CA GLU A 106 10.59 24.41 20.80
C GLU A 106 10.30 23.19 19.93
N LYS A 107 10.57 21.99 20.45
CA LYS A 107 10.25 20.73 19.75
C LYS A 107 8.75 20.58 19.59
N ASN A 108 7.97 20.80 20.63
CA ASN A 108 6.50 20.72 20.60
C ASN A 108 5.91 21.65 19.53
N ARG A 109 6.39 22.91 19.44
CA ARG A 109 5.97 23.85 18.40
C ARG A 109 6.29 23.37 16.98
N LYS A 110 7.42 22.69 16.78
CA LYS A 110 7.83 22.15 15.47
C LYS A 110 7.13 20.83 15.11
N VAL A 111 6.85 19.99 16.11
CA VAL A 111 6.25 18.66 15.93
C VAL A 111 4.75 18.74 15.73
N GLN A 112 4.04 19.66 16.39
CA GLN A 112 2.59 19.80 16.29
C GLN A 112 2.07 19.84 14.84
N PRO A 113 2.58 20.69 13.92
CA PRO A 113 2.10 20.70 12.54
C PRO A 113 2.37 19.37 11.80
N VAL A 114 3.45 18.66 12.14
CA VAL A 114 3.77 17.34 11.56
C VAL A 114 2.77 16.28 12.05
N ILE A 115 2.37 16.33 13.32
CA ILE A 115 1.33 15.46 13.89
C ILE A 115 -0.01 15.71 13.19
N ASP A 116 -0.40 16.97 13.03
CA ASP A 116 -1.67 17.33 12.40
C ASP A 116 -1.71 16.84 10.94
N GLN A 117 -0.62 17.03 10.20
CA GLN A 117 -0.51 16.54 8.82
C GLN A 117 -0.53 15.00 8.74
N LEU A 118 0.11 14.31 9.68
CA LEU A 118 0.04 12.85 9.78
C LEU A 118 -1.39 12.37 10.06
N ALA A 119 -2.14 13.06 10.92
CA ALA A 119 -3.53 12.73 11.22
C ALA A 119 -4.41 12.86 9.98
N VAL A 120 -4.25 13.96 9.23
CA VAL A 120 -4.97 14.20 7.97
C VAL A 120 -4.66 13.11 6.94
N LEU A 121 -3.39 12.77 6.72
CA LEU A 121 -3.02 11.73 5.76
C LEU A 121 -3.56 10.35 6.14
N ARG A 122 -3.61 10.02 7.44
CA ARG A 122 -4.22 8.77 7.93
C ARG A 122 -5.72 8.74 7.64
N GLN A 123 -6.43 9.84 7.93
CA GLN A 123 -7.86 9.94 7.65
C GLN A 123 -8.15 9.85 6.14
N GLN A 124 -7.35 10.50 5.30
CA GLN A 124 -7.47 10.42 3.85
C GLN A 124 -7.22 9.00 3.33
N GLN A 125 -6.21 8.30 3.85
CA GLN A 125 -5.92 6.91 3.49
C GLN A 125 -7.09 6.00 3.88
N GLU A 126 -7.63 6.18 5.08
CA GLU A 126 -8.79 5.43 5.56
C GLU A 126 -10.03 5.67 4.70
N GLY A 127 -10.32 6.95 4.42
CA GLY A 127 -11.47 7.33 3.59
C GLY A 127 -11.32 6.89 2.13
N ALA A 128 -10.11 6.92 1.56
CA ALA A 128 -9.85 6.38 0.23
C ALA A 128 -10.08 4.87 0.17
N ARG A 129 -9.62 4.15 1.21
CA ARG A 129 -9.84 2.71 1.30
C ARG A 129 -11.32 2.35 1.39
N LYS A 130 -12.07 2.98 2.29
CA LYS A 130 -13.51 2.70 2.44
C LYS A 130 -14.26 2.90 1.11
N ARG A 131 -13.98 4.02 0.42
CA ARG A 131 -14.56 4.31 -0.89
C ARG A 131 -14.21 3.25 -1.93
N PHE A 132 -12.95 2.78 -1.94
CA PHE A 132 -12.51 1.71 -2.84
C PHE A 132 -13.23 0.38 -2.55
N GLU A 133 -13.32 -0.03 -1.29
CA GLU A 133 -14.04 -1.25 -0.89
C GLU A 133 -15.53 -1.17 -1.22
N GLU A 134 -16.16 -0.02 -0.98
CA GLU A 134 -17.56 0.24 -1.31
C GLU A 134 -17.82 0.22 -2.81
N ASP A 135 -16.95 0.81 -3.61
CA ASP A 135 -17.03 0.80 -5.08
C ASP A 135 -16.96 -0.63 -5.64
N ILE A 136 -15.98 -1.43 -5.19
CA ILE A 136 -15.90 -2.84 -5.59
C ILE A 136 -17.15 -3.58 -5.17
N ARG A 137 -17.53 -3.51 -3.90
CA ARG A 137 -18.70 -4.24 -3.37
C ARG A 137 -19.98 -3.85 -4.11
N GLY A 138 -20.18 -2.57 -4.39
CA GLY A 138 -21.34 -2.06 -5.12
C GLY A 138 -21.45 -2.60 -6.54
N SER A 139 -20.32 -2.99 -7.15
CA SER A 139 -20.31 -3.62 -8.46
C SER A 139 -20.62 -5.14 -8.43
N LEU A 140 -20.61 -5.79 -7.27
CA LEU A 140 -20.73 -7.25 -7.13
C LEU A 140 -22.16 -7.70 -6.78
N THR A 141 -22.55 -8.90 -7.22
CA THR A 141 -23.79 -9.56 -6.76
C THR A 141 -23.66 -9.98 -5.28
N PRO A 142 -24.76 -10.20 -4.53
CA PRO A 142 -24.67 -10.60 -3.13
C PRO A 142 -23.81 -11.86 -2.88
N ALA A 143 -23.90 -12.86 -3.76
CA ALA A 143 -23.05 -14.06 -3.68
C ALA A 143 -21.56 -13.73 -3.88
N GLN A 144 -21.24 -12.86 -4.85
CA GLN A 144 -19.88 -12.38 -5.09
C GLN A 144 -19.37 -11.50 -3.92
N GLN A 145 -20.23 -10.69 -3.32
CA GLN A 145 -19.89 -9.90 -2.13
C GLN A 145 -19.54 -10.81 -0.95
N GLY A 146 -20.31 -11.88 -0.73
CA GLY A 146 -20.01 -12.89 0.30
C GLY A 146 -18.64 -13.55 0.09
N ARG A 147 -18.34 -13.98 -1.14
CA ARG A 147 -17.01 -14.54 -1.49
C ARG A 147 -15.88 -13.52 -1.31
N PHE A 148 -16.13 -12.27 -1.65
CA PHE A 148 -15.16 -11.19 -1.48
C PHE A 148 -14.84 -10.94 0.00
N ILE A 149 -15.84 -10.95 0.88
CA ILE A 149 -15.65 -10.83 2.33
C ILE A 149 -14.78 -11.98 2.86
N LEU A 150 -15.08 -13.23 2.48
CA LEU A 150 -14.30 -14.39 2.93
C LEU A 150 -12.85 -14.35 2.44
N LEU A 151 -12.65 -13.97 1.17
CA LEU A 151 -11.31 -13.80 0.59
C LEU A 151 -10.48 -12.75 1.35
N VAL A 152 -11.14 -11.65 1.74
CA VAL A 152 -10.53 -10.59 2.55
C VAL A 152 -10.12 -11.16 3.92
N GLU A 153 -11.00 -11.86 4.61
CA GLU A 153 -10.69 -12.45 5.93
C GLU A 153 -9.57 -13.50 5.88
N GLU A 154 -9.56 -14.36 4.87
CA GLU A 154 -8.49 -15.36 4.68
C GLU A 154 -7.14 -14.69 4.45
N PHE A 155 -7.11 -13.65 3.61
CA PHE A 155 -5.88 -12.91 3.35
C PHE A 155 -5.41 -12.16 4.62
N GLN A 156 -6.32 -11.62 5.44
CA GLN A 156 -5.97 -11.03 6.74
C GLN A 156 -5.26 -12.04 7.64
N ARG A 157 -5.81 -13.25 7.73
CA ARG A 157 -5.29 -14.32 8.57
C ARG A 157 -3.89 -14.75 8.12
N SER A 158 -3.72 -15.03 6.83
CA SER A 158 -2.42 -15.43 6.27
C SER A 158 -1.31 -14.40 6.52
N LEU A 159 -1.66 -13.10 6.54
CA LEU A 159 -0.71 -12.04 6.82
C LEU A 159 -0.34 -11.96 8.29
N GLN A 160 -1.30 -12.15 9.19
CA GLN A 160 -1.02 -12.21 10.62
C GLN A 160 -0.10 -13.39 10.94
N GLU A 161 -0.38 -14.55 10.36
CA GLU A 161 0.45 -15.75 10.46
C GLU A 161 1.87 -15.49 9.94
N ALA A 162 2.04 -14.95 8.74
CA ALA A 162 3.36 -14.63 8.18
C ALA A 162 4.16 -13.61 9.00
N ILE A 163 3.49 -12.67 9.68
CA ILE A 163 4.15 -11.72 10.60
C ILE A 163 4.59 -12.42 11.89
N LEU A 164 3.78 -13.34 12.41
CA LEU A 164 4.10 -14.11 13.61
C LEU A 164 5.28 -15.07 13.36
N GLU A 165 5.27 -15.80 12.24
CA GLU A 165 6.36 -16.69 11.83
C GLU A 165 7.70 -15.94 11.71
N ARG A 166 7.72 -14.78 11.02
CA ARG A 166 8.93 -13.95 10.90
C ARG A 166 9.47 -13.41 12.22
N ARG A 167 8.67 -13.37 13.28
CA ARG A 167 9.10 -12.96 14.62
C ARG A 167 9.63 -14.12 15.45
N GLN A 168 9.27 -15.37 15.09
CA GLN A 168 9.80 -16.58 15.71
C GLN A 168 11.15 -16.99 15.11
N ASP A 169 11.39 -16.67 13.84
CA ASP A 169 12.67 -16.91 13.13
C ASP A 169 13.76 -15.84 13.41
N ARG A 170 13.56 -14.95 14.38
CA ARG A 170 14.52 -13.92 14.81
C ARG A 170 14.82 -14.03 16.29
#